data_AF-A0A3D2Y2G0-F1
#
_entry.id   AF-A0A3D2Y2G0-F1
#
_cell.length_a   1.000
_cell.length_b   1.000
_cell.length_c   1.000
_cell.angle_alpha   90.00
_cell.angle_beta   90.00
_cell.angle_gamma   90.00
#
_symmetry.space_group_name_H-M   'P 1'
#
loop_
_entity.id
_entity.type
_entity.pdbx_description
1 polymer ?
#
loop_
_entity_poly.entity_id
_entity_poly.type
_entity_poly.pdbx_seq_one_letter_code
_entity_poly.pdbx_strand_id
1 'polypeptide(L)' 'MSKTNLLNFNRQGLRDYFAEIGEKPFRADQVMKWIYQHGVSDFEQMTNIN' A
#
# COMPACT_ATOMS: atom_id res chain seq x y z
N MET A 1 0.51 19.39 -4.10
CA MET A 1 1.11 18.29 -3.30
C MET A 1 1.52 17.19 -4.26
N SER A 2 2.73 16.63 -4.14
CA SER A 2 3.15 15.48 -4.95
C SER A 2 2.52 14.20 -4.39
N LYS A 3 2.12 13.28 -5.26
CA LYS A 3 1.69 11.94 -4.83
C LYS A 3 2.89 11.15 -4.32
N THR A 4 2.69 10.34 -3.29
CA THR A 4 3.69 9.39 -2.80
C THR A 4 3.73 8.16 -3.71
N ASN A 5 4.90 7.80 -4.25
CA ASN A 5 5.07 6.56 -4.99
C ASN A 5 5.31 5.39 -4.02
N LEU A 6 4.35 4.48 -3.89
CA LEU A 6 4.43 3.35 -2.96
C LEU A 6 5.57 2.36 -3.30
N LEU A 7 6.05 2.35 -4.54
CA LEU A 7 7.16 1.50 -4.99
C LEU A 7 8.52 1.94 -4.41
N ASN A 8 8.60 3.13 -3.82
CA ASN A 8 9.81 3.61 -3.16
C ASN A 8 10.02 2.99 -1.77
N PHE A 9 9.01 2.30 -1.22
CA PHE A 9 9.10 1.69 0.09
C PHE A 9 9.44 0.21 0.01
N ASN A 10 10.26 -0.23 0.96
CA ASN A 10 10.28 -1.64 1.34
C ASN A 10 9.05 -1.96 2.21
N ARG A 11 8.89 -3.24 2.58
CA ARG A 11 7.75 -3.70 3.38
C ARG A 11 7.58 -2.94 4.71
N GLN A 12 8.68 -2.67 5.41
CA GLN A 12 8.62 -1.97 6.70
C GLN A 12 8.25 -0.50 6.50
N GLY A 13 8.91 0.19 5.56
CA GLY A 13 8.61 1.58 5.26
C GLY A 13 7.18 1.80 4.77
N LEU A 14 6.60 0.83 4.04
CA LEU A 14 5.20 0.92 3.64
C LEU A 14 4.24 0.78 4.83
N ARG A 15 4.56 -0.09 5.80
CA ARG A 15 3.79 -0.22 7.04
C ARG A 15 3.86 1.05 7.89
N ASP A 16 5.05 1.64 8.00
CA ASP A 16 5.28 2.87 8.75
C ASP A 16 4.52 4.03 8.09
N TYR A 17 4.61 4.17 6.77
CA TYR A 17 3.85 5.17 5.99
C TYR A 17 2.34 5.01 6.18
N PHE A 18 1.81 3.79 6.17
CA PHE A 18 0.38 3.56 6.42
C PHE A 18 -0.01 3.96 7.85
N ALA A 19 0.82 3.66 8.85
CA ALA A 19 0.58 4.08 10.22
C ALA A 19 0.60 5.62 10.37
N GLU A 20 1.51 6.32 9.66
CA GLU A 20 1.61 7.79 9.66
C GLU A 20 0.34 8.46 9.11
N ILE A 21 -0.32 7.85 8.13
CA ILE A 21 -1.58 8.36 7.56
C ILE A 21 -2.83 7.88 8.31
N GLY A 22 -2.68 7.20 9.45
CA GLY A 22 -3.77 6.70 10.30
C GLY A 22 -4.35 5.35 9.89
N GLU A 23 -3.72 4.65 8.94
CA GLU A 23 -4.12 3.32 8.50
C GLU A 23 -3.47 2.22 9.33
N LYS A 24 -4.14 1.07 9.41
CA LYS A 24 -3.60 -0.10 10.12
C LYS A 24 -2.43 -0.70 9.34
N PRO A 25 -1.30 -1.09 9.97
CA PRO A 25 -0.12 -1.62 9.26
C PRO A 25 -0.39 -2.82 8.34
N PHE A 26 -1.40 -3.65 8.64
CA PHE A 26 -1.75 -4.78 7.77
C PHE A 26 -2.31 -4.35 6.41
N ARG A 27 -2.83 -3.12 6.28
CA ARG A 27 -3.29 -2.55 4.99
C ARG A 27 -2.13 -2.39 4.01
N ALA A 28 -0.95 -1.99 4.51
CA ALA A 28 0.27 -1.96 3.71
C ALA A 28 0.60 -3.36 3.15
N ASP A 29 0.44 -4.42 3.96
CA ASP A 29 0.66 -5.79 3.50
C ASP A 29 -0.36 -6.21 2.43
N GLN A 30 -1.62 -5.77 2.52
CA GLN A 30 -2.64 -6.03 1.49
C GLN A 30 -2.28 -5.33 0.18
N VAL A 31 -1.95 -4.04 0.22
CA VAL A 31 -1.52 -3.27 -0.96
C VAL A 31 -0.26 -3.86 -1.59
N MET A 32 0.71 -4.26 -0.77
CA MET A 32 1.94 -4.88 -1.25
C MET A 32 1.67 -6.19 -2.01
N LYS A 33 0.72 -7.02 -1.56
CA LYS A 33 0.30 -8.22 -2.30
C LYS A 33 -0.32 -7.86 -3.65
N TRP A 34 -1.20 -6.87 -3.70
CA TRP A 34 -1.81 -6.42 -4.97
C TRP A 34 -0.77 -5.93 -5.98
N ILE A 35 0.18 -5.10 -5.53
CA ILE A 35 1.23 -4.57 -6.39
C ILE A 35 2.14 -5.67 -6.91
N TYR A 36 2.70 -6.51 -6.02
CA TYR A 36 3.78 -7.43 -6.41
C TYR A 36 3.31 -8.82 -6.86
N GLN A 37 2.19 -9.32 -6.32
CA GLN A 37 1.68 -10.65 -6.68
C GLN A 37 0.65 -10.57 -7.80
N HIS A 38 -0.17 -9.53 -7.82
CA HIS A 38 -1.22 -9.37 -8.83
C HIS A 38 -0.86 -8.35 -9.92
N GLY A 39 0.22 -7.58 -9.78
CA GLY A 39 0.62 -6.57 -10.75
C GLY A 39 -0.35 -5.39 -10.84
N VAL A 40 -1.19 -5.18 -9.83
CA VAL A 40 -2.26 -4.17 -9.81
C VAL A 40 -1.74 -2.91 -9.14
N SER A 41 -1.74 -1.79 -9.87
CA SER A 41 -1.39 -0.46 -9.38
C SER A 41 -2.59 0.48 -9.21
N ASP A 42 -3.79 -0.03 -9.47
CA ASP A 42 -5.06 0.70 -9.37
C ASP A 42 -5.79 0.28 -8.08
N PHE A 43 -6.02 1.23 -7.18
CA PHE A 43 -6.65 0.96 -5.89
C PHE A 43 -8.12 0.54 -6.02
N GLU A 44 -8.83 0.96 -7.07
CA GLU A 44 -10.24 0.57 -7.27
C GLU A 44 -10.39 -0.93 -7.57
N GLN A 45 -9.33 -1.57 -8.06
CA GLN A 45 -9.30 -3.02 -8.32
C GLN A 45 -8.98 -3.85 -7.07
N MET A 46 -8.56 -3.22 -5.96
CA MET A 46 -8.18 -3.91 -4.73
C MET A 46 -9.41 -4.19 -3.85
N THR A 47 -10.21 -5.19 -4.23
CA THR A 47 -11.55 -5.50 -3.66
C THR A 47 -11.58 -5.85 -2.16
N ASN A 48 -10.43 -6.00 -1.51
CA ASN A 48 -10.31 -6.31 -0.08
C ASN A 48 -9.68 -5.16 0.74
N ILE A 49 -9.66 -3.96 0.17
CA ILE A 49 -9.29 -2.70 0.81
C ILE A 49 -10.55 -1.85 0.93
N ASN A 50 -10.78 -1.32 2.13
CA ASN A 50 -11.99 -0.61 2.52
C ASN A 50 -11.68 0.43 3.58
#